data_AF-A0A379GCP2-F1
#
_entry.id   AF-A0A379GCP2-F1
#
_cell.length_a   1.000
_cell.length_b   1.000
_cell.length_c   1.000
_cell.angle_alpha   90.00
_cell.angle_beta   90.00
_cell.angle_gamma   90.00
#
_symmetry.space_group_name_H-M   'P 1'
#
loop_
_entity.id
_entity.type
_entity.pdbx_description
1 polymer ?
#
loop_
_entity_poly.entity_id
_entity_poly.type
_entity_poly.pdbx_seq_one_letter_code
_entity_poly.pdbx_strand_id
1 'polypeptide(L)'
;MRVIAQFERIAYTVEAARVEQRTDLDKLVIEMETNGTIDPEESIRRAATILAEQLEAFVDLRDVRQPEVKEEKPEFDPILLRPVDDLELTVRSANCLKAEAIHYIGDLVQRTEVELLKTPNLGKKSLTEIKDVLASRGLSLGMRLENWPPASIADE
;
A
#
# COMPACT_ATOMS: atom_id res chain seq x y z
N MET A 1 -3.09 -56.20 16.66
CA MET A 1 -3.14 -54.85 16.04
C MET A 1 -4.53 -54.30 16.29
N ARG A 2 -4.69 -53.26 17.12
CA ARG A 2 -6.01 -52.64 17.36
C ARG A 2 -6.20 -51.54 16.31
N VAL A 3 -7.23 -51.67 15.47
CA VAL A 3 -7.57 -50.62 14.49
C VAL A 3 -8.22 -49.47 15.26
N ILE A 4 -7.62 -48.28 15.18
CA ILE A 4 -8.10 -47.04 15.81
C ILE A 4 -8.77 -46.09 14.80
N ALA A 5 -9.03 -46.57 13.58
CA ALA A 5 -9.62 -45.76 12.52
C ALA A 5 -11.07 -45.38 12.88
N GLN A 6 -11.35 -44.08 12.85
CA GLN A 6 -12.69 -43.52 13.14
C GLN A 6 -13.62 -43.53 11.91
N PHE A 7 -13.08 -43.87 10.74
CA PHE A 7 -13.76 -43.91 9.44
C PHE A 7 -13.61 -45.29 8.81
N GLU A 8 -14.71 -45.80 8.26
CA GLU A 8 -14.74 -47.09 7.58
C GLU A 8 -14.71 -46.92 6.06
N ARG A 9 -15.41 -45.90 5.54
CA ARG A 9 -15.46 -45.58 4.12
C ARG A 9 -15.81 -44.11 3.88
N ILE A 10 -15.17 -43.53 2.86
CA ILE A 10 -15.45 -42.16 2.40
C ILE A 10 -15.54 -42.20 0.87
N ALA A 11 -16.59 -41.61 0.31
CA ALA A 11 -16.79 -41.41 -1.12
C ALA A 11 -17.15 -39.94 -1.38
N TYR A 12 -16.77 -39.41 -2.54
CA TYR A 12 -17.14 -38.06 -2.94
C TYR A 12 -17.53 -38.02 -4.41
N THR A 13 -18.47 -37.14 -4.73
CA THR A 13 -18.94 -36.87 -6.09
C THR A 13 -19.01 -35.37 -6.30
N VAL A 14 -18.61 -34.90 -7.49
CA VAL A 14 -18.72 -33.50 -7.90
C VAL A 14 -19.78 -33.40 -8.99
N GLU A 15 -20.77 -32.54 -8.77
CA GLU A 15 -21.89 -32.31 -9.67
C GLU A 15 -21.92 -30.83 -10.09
N ALA A 16 -22.37 -30.53 -11.31
CA ALA A 16 -22.58 -29.14 -11.72
C ALA A 16 -23.73 -28.51 -10.92
N ALA A 17 -23.50 -27.34 -10.35
CA ALA A 17 -24.48 -26.59 -9.57
C ALA A 17 -24.94 -25.35 -10.33
N ARG A 18 -26.25 -25.18 -10.43
CA ARG A 18 -26.85 -23.91 -10.87
C ARG A 18 -27.39 -23.17 -9.67
N VAL A 19 -26.77 -22.03 -9.34
CA VAL A 19 -27.23 -21.14 -8.28
C VAL A 19 -27.67 -19.83 -8.94
N GLU A 20 -28.98 -19.61 -8.95
CA GLU A 20 -29.61 -18.44 -9.58
C GLU A 20 -29.22 -18.30 -11.07
N GLN A 21 -28.53 -17.22 -11.45
CA GLN A 21 -28.05 -16.98 -12.82
C GLN A 21 -26.64 -17.51 -13.08
N ARG A 22 -25.95 -18.02 -12.05
CA ARG A 22 -24.60 -18.59 -12.17
C ARG A 22 -24.68 -20.09 -12.46
N THR A 23 -23.97 -20.50 -13.51
CA THR A 23 -23.92 -21.90 -13.99
C THR A 23 -22.51 -22.49 -13.89
N ASP A 24 -21.56 -21.71 -13.36
CA ASP A 24 -20.14 -22.00 -13.27
C ASP A 24 -19.72 -22.57 -11.90
N LEU A 25 -20.67 -23.10 -11.13
CA LEU A 25 -20.41 -23.60 -9.78
C LEU A 25 -20.42 -25.13 -9.75
N ASP A 26 -19.59 -25.68 -8.87
CA ASP A 26 -19.53 -27.11 -8.59
C ASP A 26 -20.12 -27.39 -7.20
N LYS A 27 -20.92 -28.45 -7.09
CA LYS A 27 -21.43 -29.00 -5.83
C LYS A 27 -20.66 -30.26 -5.49
N LEU A 28 -20.00 -30.24 -4.33
CA LEU A 28 -19.32 -31.39 -3.76
C LEU A 28 -20.27 -32.13 -2.81
N VAL A 29 -20.51 -33.41 -3.06
CA VAL A 29 -21.26 -34.31 -2.18
C VAL A 29 -20.29 -35.32 -1.59
N ILE A 30 -20.21 -35.40 -0.26
CA ILE A 30 -19.35 -36.33 0.46
C ILE A 30 -20.24 -37.29 1.24
N GLU A 31 -20.08 -38.58 0.96
CA GLU A 31 -20.70 -39.67 1.71
C GLU A 31 -19.64 -40.31 2.61
N MET A 32 -19.91 -40.36 3.92
CA MET A 32 -18.97 -40.91 4.89
C MET A 32 -19.64 -41.86 5.86
N GLU A 33 -18.91 -42.92 6.20
CA GLU A 33 -19.32 -43.97 7.12
C GLU A 33 -18.34 -43.99 8.28
N THR A 34 -18.82 -43.60 9.47
CA THR A 34 -18.04 -43.51 10.69
C THR A 34 -18.47 -44.59 11.68
N ASN A 35 -17.57 -44.99 12.57
CA ASN A 35 -17.87 -45.98 13.62
C ASN A 35 -18.62 -45.37 14.83
N GLY A 36 -19.17 -44.16 14.69
CA GLY A 36 -19.92 -43.44 15.74
C GLY A 36 -19.06 -42.75 16.81
N THR A 37 -17.73 -42.82 16.74
CA THR A 37 -16.84 -42.17 17.72
C THR A 37 -16.74 -40.66 17.54
N ILE A 38 -17.01 -40.16 16.33
CA ILE A 38 -16.96 -38.74 15.96
C ILE A 38 -18.13 -38.39 15.05
N ASP A 39 -18.71 -37.22 15.25
CA ASP A 39 -19.71 -36.68 14.36
C ASP A 39 -19.12 -36.39 12.97
N PRO A 40 -19.79 -36.79 11.87
CA PRO A 40 -19.35 -36.54 10.50
C PRO A 40 -18.93 -35.09 10.23
N GLU A 41 -19.73 -34.12 10.68
CA GLU A 41 -19.46 -32.70 10.48
C GLU A 41 -18.18 -32.23 11.20
N GLU A 42 -18.02 -32.63 12.46
CA GLU A 42 -16.83 -32.30 13.26
C GLU A 42 -15.58 -32.95 12.67
N SER A 43 -15.72 -34.13 12.07
CA SER A 43 -14.62 -34.81 11.39
C SER A 43 -14.12 -34.02 10.16
N ILE A 44 -15.04 -33.47 9.36
CA ILE A 44 -14.71 -32.65 8.20
C ILE A 44 -14.09 -31.34 8.64
N ARG A 45 -14.61 -30.72 9.71
CA ARG A 45 -14.04 -29.49 10.29
C ARG A 45 -12.57 -29.71 10.67
N ARG A 46 -12.28 -30.79 11.41
CA ARG A 46 -10.91 -31.13 11.81
C ARG A 46 -10.01 -31.42 10.63
N ALA A 47 -10.51 -32.16 9.63
CA ALA A 47 -9.75 -32.45 8.41
C ALA A 47 -9.41 -31.16 7.64
N ALA A 48 -10.35 -30.22 7.55
CA ALA A 48 -10.13 -28.92 6.92
C ALA A 48 -9.11 -28.07 7.70
N THR A 49 -9.16 -28.07 9.04
CA THR A 49 -8.17 -27.38 9.88
C THR A 49 -6.77 -27.94 9.66
N ILE A 50 -6.61 -29.27 9.72
CA ILE A 50 -5.32 -29.92 9.48
C ILE A 50 -4.81 -29.58 8.08
N LEU A 51 -5.67 -29.62 7.06
CA LEU A 51 -5.29 -29.26 5.69
C LEU A 51 -4.81 -27.79 5.60
N ALA A 52 -5.51 -26.86 6.26
CA ALA A 52 -5.14 -25.45 6.27
C ALA A 52 -3.77 -25.23 6.96
N GLU A 53 -3.55 -25.84 8.13
CA GLU A 53 -2.28 -25.78 8.86
C GLU A 53 -1.12 -26.34 8.02
N GLN A 54 -1.33 -27.45 7.30
CA GLN A 54 -0.31 -28.00 6.42
C GLN A 54 -0.06 -27.11 5.20
N LEU A 55 -1.09 -26.43 4.69
CA LEU A 55 -0.97 -25.53 3.54
C LEU A 55 -0.24 -24.23 3.90
N GLU A 56 -0.42 -23.72 5.12
CA GLU A 56 0.26 -22.53 5.65
C GLU A 56 1.79 -22.64 5.51
N ALA A 57 2.36 -23.80 5.87
CA ALA A 57 3.78 -24.07 5.71
C ALA A 57 4.27 -23.92 4.25
N PHE A 58 3.41 -24.14 3.25
CA PHE A 58 3.73 -23.93 1.84
C PHE A 58 3.44 -22.51 1.34
N VAL A 59 2.51 -21.79 1.97
CA VAL A 59 2.22 -20.38 1.66
C VAL A 59 3.35 -19.49 2.14
N ASP A 60 3.85 -19.71 3.37
CA ASP A 60 5.02 -19.00 3.89
C ASP A 60 6.25 -19.20 2.98
N LEU A 61 6.45 -20.42 2.46
CA LEU A 61 7.50 -20.72 1.49
C LEU A 61 7.32 -20.02 0.12
N ARG A 62 6.09 -19.64 -0.25
CA ARG A 62 5.79 -18.85 -1.45
C ARG A 62 5.97 -17.36 -1.20
N ASP A 63 5.68 -16.87 0.00
CA ASP A 63 5.94 -15.47 0.37
C ASP A 63 7.44 -15.15 0.34
N VAL A 64 8.33 -16.12 0.57
CA VAL A 64 9.78 -15.91 0.34
C VAL A 64 10.15 -15.78 -1.15
N ARG A 65 9.27 -16.20 -2.07
CA ARG A 65 9.52 -16.18 -3.54
C ARG A 65 8.83 -15.05 -4.29
N GLN A 66 7.81 -14.43 -3.71
CA GLN A 66 7.35 -13.14 -4.19
C GLN A 66 8.18 -12.10 -3.45
N PRO A 67 8.97 -11.24 -4.12
CA PRO A 67 9.43 -10.05 -3.43
C PRO A 67 8.17 -9.35 -2.97
N GLU A 68 8.00 -9.22 -1.65
CA GLU A 68 7.05 -8.29 -1.07
C GLU A 68 7.27 -6.97 -1.82
N VAL A 69 6.33 -6.61 -2.70
CA VAL A 69 6.17 -5.22 -3.07
C VAL A 69 5.66 -4.61 -1.77
N LYS A 70 6.60 -4.23 -0.90
CA LYS A 70 6.34 -3.28 0.14
C LYS A 70 5.56 -2.19 -0.55
N GLU A 71 4.31 -2.01 -0.14
CA GLU A 71 3.65 -0.74 -0.34
C GLU A 71 4.59 0.28 0.32
N GLU A 72 5.47 0.86 -0.49
CA GLU A 72 6.08 2.13 -0.19
C GLU A 72 4.89 3.04 0.04
N LYS A 73 4.53 3.23 1.32
CA LYS A 73 3.91 4.47 1.76
C LYS A 73 4.63 5.56 0.98
N PRO A 74 3.91 6.42 0.23
CA PRO A 74 4.58 7.40 -0.60
C PRO A 74 5.61 8.08 0.29
N GLU A 75 6.90 7.89 -0.04
CA GLU A 75 8.03 8.28 0.81
C GLU A 75 8.02 9.79 1.08
N PHE A 76 7.21 10.51 0.29
CA PHE A 76 6.92 11.92 0.37
C PHE A 76 5.42 12.15 0.25
N ASP A 77 4.91 13.12 1.01
CA ASP A 77 3.55 13.60 0.81
C ASP A 77 3.37 14.01 -0.67
N PRO A 78 2.24 13.63 -1.34
CA PRO A 78 1.99 13.94 -2.76
C PRO A 78 1.96 15.44 -3.07
N ILE A 79 1.96 16.28 -2.03
CA ILE A 79 2.09 17.72 -2.13
C ILE A 79 3.52 18.17 -2.49
N LEU A 80 4.56 17.43 -2.06
CA LEU A 80 5.96 17.79 -2.29
C LEU A 80 6.35 17.65 -3.77
N LEU A 81 5.72 16.70 -4.46
CA LEU A 81 5.91 16.41 -5.89
C LEU A 81 5.23 17.45 -6.81
N ARG A 82 4.42 18.36 -6.26
CA ARG A 82 3.75 19.37 -7.09
C ARG A 82 4.72 20.49 -7.46
N PRO A 83 4.54 21.10 -8.64
CA PRO A 83 5.31 22.27 -9.02
C PRO A 83 4.95 23.46 -8.13
N VAL A 84 5.92 24.37 -7.94
CA VAL A 84 5.71 25.63 -7.20
C VAL A 84 4.63 26.50 -7.84
N ASP A 85 4.36 26.33 -9.14
CA ASP A 85 3.29 27.05 -9.84
C ASP A 85 1.88 26.74 -9.29
N ASP A 86 1.68 25.54 -8.74
CA ASP A 86 0.40 25.11 -8.14
C ASP A 86 0.15 25.72 -6.75
N LEU A 87 1.15 26.41 -6.17
CA LEU A 87 1.01 27.10 -4.90
C LEU A 87 0.20 28.41 -5.00
N GLU A 88 -0.26 28.81 -6.20
CA GLU A 88 -1.01 30.06 -6.42
C GLU A 88 -0.29 31.30 -5.85
N LEU A 89 1.05 31.28 -5.85
CA LEU A 89 1.87 32.40 -5.40
C LEU A 89 1.75 33.59 -6.36
N THR A 90 2.03 34.80 -5.88
CA THR A 90 2.17 35.96 -6.78
C THR A 90 3.19 35.67 -7.88
N VAL A 91 2.95 36.23 -9.06
CA VAL A 91 3.84 36.13 -10.24
C VAL A 91 5.28 36.48 -9.90
N ARG A 92 5.50 37.40 -8.95
CA ARG A 92 6.84 37.76 -8.47
C ARG A 92 7.48 36.61 -7.69
N SER A 93 6.78 36.04 -6.71
CA SER A 93 7.29 34.96 -5.86
C SER A 93 7.57 33.70 -6.70
N ALA A 94 6.68 33.31 -7.61
CA ALA A 94 6.88 32.17 -8.51
C ALA A 94 8.10 32.37 -9.44
N ASN A 95 8.25 33.55 -10.05
CA ASN A 95 9.38 33.85 -10.93
C ASN A 95 10.72 33.91 -10.17
N CYS A 96 10.73 34.37 -8.91
CA CYS A 96 11.95 34.37 -8.09
C CYS A 96 12.39 32.94 -7.76
N LEU A 97 11.44 32.04 -7.44
CA LEU A 97 11.73 30.65 -7.15
C LEU A 97 12.27 29.91 -8.39
N LYS A 98 11.67 30.14 -9.56
CA LYS A 98 12.16 29.62 -10.85
C LYS A 98 13.56 30.11 -11.20
N ALA A 99 13.89 31.36 -10.88
CA ALA A 99 15.21 31.93 -11.14
C ALA A 99 16.32 31.26 -10.31
N GLU A 100 15.98 30.69 -9.15
CA GLU A 100 16.88 29.93 -8.26
C GLU A 100 16.83 28.41 -8.51
N ALA A 101 16.27 27.98 -9.65
CA ALA A 101 16.09 26.57 -10.01
C ALA A 101 15.25 25.76 -8.99
N ILE A 102 14.26 26.41 -8.34
CA ILE A 102 13.29 25.76 -7.45
C ILE A 102 12.02 25.50 -8.25
N HIS A 103 11.81 24.25 -8.67
CA HIS A 103 10.68 23.86 -9.50
C HIS A 103 9.55 23.20 -8.70
N TYR A 104 9.89 22.47 -7.63
CA TYR A 104 8.95 21.69 -6.84
C TYR A 104 8.79 22.23 -5.42
N ILE A 105 7.64 21.91 -4.80
CA ILE A 105 7.37 22.26 -3.40
C ILE A 105 8.38 21.59 -2.48
N GLY A 106 8.82 20.36 -2.79
CA GLY A 106 9.87 19.65 -2.05
C GLY A 106 11.22 20.37 -2.03
N ASP A 107 11.59 21.06 -3.11
CA ASP A 107 12.81 21.88 -3.16
C ASP A 107 12.66 23.13 -2.28
N LEU A 108 11.47 23.73 -2.28
CA LEU A 108 11.18 24.94 -1.52
C LEU A 108 11.21 24.69 -0.01
N VAL A 109 10.61 23.60 0.49
CA VAL A 109 10.56 23.31 1.93
C VAL A 109 11.92 23.00 2.53
N GLN A 110 12.89 22.55 1.72
CA GLN A 110 14.26 22.33 2.16
C GLN A 110 15.06 23.62 2.31
N ARG A 111 14.64 24.71 1.67
CA ARG A 111 15.29 26.00 1.81
C ARG A 111 14.92 26.67 3.12
N THR A 112 15.93 27.27 3.74
CA THR A 112 15.71 28.08 4.94
C THR A 112 15.29 29.49 4.54
N GLU A 113 14.60 30.17 5.45
CA GLU A 113 14.20 31.58 5.27
C GLU A 113 15.39 32.50 4.99
N VAL A 114 16.54 32.18 5.60
CA VAL A 114 17.78 32.95 5.46
C VAL A 114 18.37 32.80 4.07
N GLU A 115 18.24 31.62 3.45
CA GLU A 115 18.67 31.39 2.06
C GLU A 115 17.75 32.12 1.09
N LEU A 116 16.43 32.02 1.30
CA LEU A 116 15.44 32.71 0.49
C LEU A 116 15.61 34.25 0.53
N LEU A 117 15.98 34.82 1.68
CA LEU A 117 16.27 36.26 1.79
C LEU A 117 17.57 36.71 1.11
N LYS A 118 18.49 35.79 0.80
CA LYS A 118 19.71 36.10 0.04
C LYS A 118 19.48 36.13 -1.47
N THR A 119 18.40 35.51 -1.95
CA THR A 119 18.04 35.48 -3.36
C THR A 119 17.75 36.90 -3.87
N PRO A 120 18.40 37.34 -4.96
CA PRO A 120 18.10 38.63 -5.56
C PRO A 120 16.65 38.61 -6.05
N ASN A 121 15.88 39.63 -5.64
CA ASN A 121 14.46 39.86 -5.94
C ASN A 121 13.43 39.21 -5.00
N LEU A 122 13.82 38.42 -4.00
CA LEU A 122 12.89 37.94 -2.96
C LEU A 122 12.76 38.96 -1.82
N GLY A 123 11.63 39.68 -1.78
CA GLY A 123 11.36 40.67 -0.72
C GLY A 123 10.71 40.07 0.53
N LYS A 124 10.72 40.82 1.65
CA LYS A 124 10.01 40.46 2.90
C LYS A 124 8.54 40.08 2.67
N LYS A 125 7.87 40.78 1.73
CA LYS A 125 6.47 40.51 1.37
C LYS A 125 6.27 39.14 0.71
N SER A 126 7.17 38.75 -0.19
CA SER A 126 7.14 37.44 -0.87
C SER A 126 7.47 36.31 0.10
N LEU A 127 8.38 36.54 1.05
CA LEU A 127 8.70 35.55 2.08
C LEU A 127 7.48 35.24 2.98
N THR A 128 6.77 36.27 3.44
CA THR A 128 5.55 36.08 4.24
C THR A 128 4.49 35.33 3.47
N GLU A 129 4.28 35.68 2.20
CA GLU A 129 3.35 34.99 1.31
C GLU A 129 3.67 33.49 1.17
N ILE A 130 4.94 33.15 0.90
CA ILE A 130 5.38 31.75 0.80
C ILE A 130 5.10 30.99 2.09
N LYS A 131 5.38 31.59 3.26
CA LYS A 131 5.11 30.97 4.56
C LYS A 131 3.63 30.73 4.78
N ASP A 132 2.79 31.71 4.48
CA ASP A 132 1.34 31.61 4.70
C ASP A 132 0.73 30.50 3.83
N VAL A 133 1.15 30.41 2.57
CA VAL A 133 0.69 29.36 1.65
C VAL A 133 1.21 27.98 2.07
N LEU A 134 2.49 27.85 2.43
CA LEU A 134 3.02 26.58 2.94
C LEU A 134 2.29 26.15 4.23
N ALA A 135 2.05 27.09 5.16
CA ALA A 135 1.35 26.82 6.41
C ALA A 135 -0.11 26.38 6.16
N SER A 136 -0.81 26.98 5.19
CA SER A 136 -2.17 26.57 4.80
C SER A 136 -2.24 25.12 4.30
N ARG A 137 -1.10 24.59 3.84
CA ARG A 137 -0.92 23.23 3.32
C ARG A 137 -0.25 22.29 4.32
N GLY A 138 0.00 22.76 5.55
CA GLY A 138 0.64 21.99 6.62
C GLY A 138 2.15 21.84 6.49
N LEU A 139 2.80 22.61 5.61
CA LEU A 139 4.24 22.56 5.34
C LEU A 139 4.96 23.73 6.00
N SER A 140 6.26 23.55 6.27
CA SER A 140 7.13 24.60 6.82
C SER A 140 8.45 24.69 6.07
N LEU A 141 9.13 25.82 6.19
CA LEU A 141 10.47 26.03 5.61
C LEU A 141 11.53 25.41 6.53
N GLY A 142 12.58 24.84 5.93
CA GLY A 142 13.66 24.14 6.65
C GLY A 142 13.34 22.68 7.00
N MET A 143 12.36 22.06 6.34
CA MET A 143 12.12 20.62 6.45
C MET A 143 13.25 19.85 5.75
N ARG A 144 13.82 18.86 6.42
CA ARG A 144 14.84 18.00 5.82
C ARG A 144 14.17 16.75 5.26
N LEU A 145 14.12 16.64 3.94
CA LEU A 145 13.62 15.45 3.25
C LEU A 145 14.80 14.51 2.98
N GLU A 146 14.79 13.32 3.56
CA GLU A 146 15.73 12.24 3.21
C GLU A 146 15.24 11.58 1.92
N ASN A 147 16.11 11.34 0.93
CA ASN A 147 15.81 10.78 -0.41
C ASN A 147 15.13 11.71 -1.44
N TRP A 148 15.22 13.03 -1.28
CA TRP A 148 14.78 14.02 -2.28
C TRP A 148 15.96 14.51 -3.15
N PRO A 149 15.83 14.65 -4.48
CA PRO A 149 14.65 14.41 -5.32
C PRO A 149 14.44 12.90 -5.62
N PRO A 150 13.20 12.40 -5.63
CA PRO A 150 12.92 11.01 -5.98
C PRO A 150 13.26 10.76 -7.45
N ALA A 151 13.72 9.54 -7.78
CA ALA A 151 14.12 9.16 -9.14
C ALA A 151 13.03 9.41 -10.20
N SER A 152 11.75 9.43 -9.80
CA SER A 152 10.62 9.78 -10.67
C SER A 152 10.61 11.22 -11.19
N ILE A 153 11.35 12.14 -10.57
CA ILE A 153 11.43 13.57 -10.97
C ILE A 153 12.76 13.89 -11.67
N ALA A 154 13.80 13.06 -11.49
CA ALA A 154 15.15 13.36 -11.96
C ALA A 154 15.38 13.16 -13.47
N ASP A 155 14.40 12.58 -14.19
CA ASP A 155 14.51 12.17 -15.59
C ASP A 155 13.77 13.08 -16.60
N GLU A 156 13.30 14.27 -16.21
CA GLU A 156 12.70 15.26 -17.13
C GLU A 156 13.53 16.54 -17.32
#